data_AF-A0A9D2M4S9-F1
#
_entry.id   AF-A0A9D2M4S9-F1
#
_cell.length_a   1.000
_cell.length_b   1.000
_cell.length_c   1.000
_cell.angle_alpha   90.00
_cell.angle_beta   90.00
_cell.angle_gamma   90.00
#
_symmetry.space_group_name_H-M   'P 1'
#
loop_
_entity.id
_entity.type
_entity.pdbx_description
1 polymer ?
#
loop_
_entity_poly.entity_id
_entity_poly.type
_entity_poly.pdbx_seq_one_letter_code
_entity_poly.pdbx_strand_id
1 'polypeptide(L)'
;MSGSVLLAKLGQSILTDENLRKKAVTIVLTIATALCIPFLAIVCIFAGTGQVSADDVQSHVSDSVIEDFEHMEKTAADIAQAFLDNNLADSELAQAAYCMYLFDVQKTDPNFISKLVSCYAAGGTDSEIAVSLQSTFQVNVPADEYTKLATRIRSVSIDASTFSNPEVKNNLDLVAYAKQAASKGWGYVYGTYGLVLTDKLLSQKEQQFPDNILPYKAFIEENWLGTRTADCVGLIKGYAWYDPATNSFTIGANGMPDVSADGMYTAAATKGTMDTMPDVPGIAVWQSGHIGIYIGDGKVVEAKGTMYGVVTTELSEGSWQGWCYLPAIQYNE
;
A
#
# COMPACT_ATOMS: atom_id res chain seq x y z
N MET A 1 -15.63 4.40 -35.03
CA MET A 1 -15.44 3.34 -34.01
C MET A 1 -16.16 3.82 -32.77
N SER A 2 -17.20 3.11 -32.31
CA SER A 2 -17.98 3.55 -31.15
C SER A 2 -17.11 3.52 -29.89
N GLY A 3 -17.37 4.44 -28.94
CA GLY A 3 -16.68 4.48 -27.64
C GLY A 3 -16.72 3.12 -26.92
N SER A 4 -17.79 2.36 -27.10
CA SER A 4 -17.96 0.99 -26.59
C SER A 4 -16.94 -0.03 -27.13
N VAL A 5 -16.51 0.08 -28.39
CA VAL A 5 -15.48 -0.81 -28.97
C VAL A 5 -14.08 -0.36 -28.54
N LEU A 6 -13.88 0.93 -28.29
CA LEU A 6 -12.62 1.46 -27.78
C LEU A 6 -12.43 1.09 -26.30
N LEU A 7 -13.49 1.12 -25.50
CA LEU A 7 -13.53 0.72 -24.08
C LEU A 7 -13.43 -0.78 -23.88
N ALA A 8 -14.14 -1.59 -24.68
CA ALA A 8 -13.95 -3.05 -24.66
C ALA A 8 -12.52 -3.42 -25.06
N LYS A 9 -11.95 -2.72 -26.06
CA LYS A 9 -10.54 -2.88 -26.41
C LYS A 9 -9.60 -2.35 -25.32
N LEU A 10 -9.88 -1.22 -24.66
CA LEU A 10 -9.06 -0.69 -23.57
C LEU A 10 -9.09 -1.62 -22.35
N GLY A 11 -10.26 -2.12 -21.94
CA GLY A 11 -10.40 -3.13 -20.88
C GLY A 11 -9.71 -4.45 -21.25
N GLN A 12 -9.87 -4.92 -22.50
CA GLN A 12 -9.19 -6.11 -23.00
C GLN A 12 -7.67 -5.89 -23.15
N SER A 13 -7.22 -4.71 -23.54
CA SER A 13 -5.81 -4.29 -23.65
C SER A 13 -5.18 -4.07 -22.27
N ILE A 14 -5.91 -3.60 -21.25
CA ILE A 14 -5.44 -3.55 -19.86
C ILE A 14 -5.30 -4.98 -19.28
N LEU A 15 -6.20 -5.88 -19.69
CA LEU A 15 -6.16 -7.31 -19.33
C LEU A 15 -5.06 -8.09 -20.08
N THR A 16 -4.57 -7.62 -21.23
CA THR A 16 -3.64 -8.39 -22.08
C THR A 16 -2.29 -7.72 -22.37
N ASP A 17 -2.14 -6.40 -22.20
CA ASP A 17 -0.91 -5.63 -22.49
C ASP A 17 -0.25 -5.12 -21.20
N GLU A 18 0.95 -5.65 -20.92
CA GLU A 18 1.70 -5.42 -19.69
C GLU A 18 2.19 -3.96 -19.55
N ASN A 19 2.40 -3.24 -20.65
CA ASN A 19 2.92 -1.86 -20.62
C ASN A 19 1.82 -0.81 -20.43
N LEU A 20 0.58 -1.11 -20.85
CA LEU A 20 -0.59 -0.27 -20.58
C LEU A 20 -1.13 -0.49 -19.16
N ARG A 21 -1.06 -1.72 -18.63
CA ARG A 21 -1.37 -2.05 -17.22
C ARG A 21 -0.48 -1.28 -16.23
N LYS A 22 0.79 -1.04 -16.57
CA LYS A 22 1.76 -0.29 -15.76
C LYS A 22 1.48 1.22 -15.68
N LYS A 23 0.72 1.78 -16.63
CA LYS A 23 0.50 3.24 -16.73
C LYS A 23 -0.90 3.71 -16.32
N ALA A 24 -1.89 2.83 -16.27
CA ALA A 24 -3.29 3.20 -16.01
C ALA A 24 -3.88 2.67 -14.68
N VAL A 25 -3.20 1.80 -13.94
CA VAL A 25 -3.84 1.01 -12.85
C VAL A 25 -3.60 1.54 -11.44
N THR A 26 -2.63 2.42 -11.23
CA THR A 26 -1.90 2.34 -9.95
C THR A 26 -2.09 3.44 -8.92
N ILE A 27 -2.85 4.50 -9.20
CA ILE A 27 -3.12 5.54 -8.19
C ILE A 27 -4.62 5.67 -7.87
N VAL A 28 -5.48 5.40 -8.85
CA VAL A 28 -6.94 5.56 -8.68
C VAL A 28 -7.63 4.26 -8.29
N LEU A 29 -7.16 3.11 -8.79
CA LEU A 29 -7.91 1.87 -8.66
C LEU A 29 -7.91 1.32 -7.24
N THR A 30 -6.89 1.53 -6.40
CA THR A 30 -6.83 0.95 -5.04
C THR A 30 -7.82 1.60 -4.08
N ILE A 31 -8.07 2.92 -4.21
CA ILE A 31 -9.04 3.65 -3.39
C ILE A 31 -10.46 3.48 -3.97
N ALA A 32 -10.61 3.51 -5.30
CA ALA A 32 -11.89 3.31 -5.97
C ALA A 32 -12.40 1.86 -5.84
N THR A 33 -11.56 0.82 -5.97
CA THR A 33 -12.01 -0.57 -5.76
C THR A 33 -12.34 -0.88 -4.30
N ALA A 34 -11.59 -0.37 -3.32
CA ALA A 34 -11.90 -0.59 -1.91
C ALA A 34 -13.24 0.06 -1.48
N LEU A 35 -13.61 1.21 -2.06
CA LEU A 35 -14.88 1.89 -1.80
C LEU A 35 -16.05 1.38 -2.66
N CYS A 36 -15.79 0.83 -3.84
CA CYS A 36 -16.84 0.35 -4.76
C CYS A 36 -17.15 -1.15 -4.62
N ILE A 37 -16.27 -1.97 -4.04
CA ILE A 37 -16.55 -3.40 -3.77
C ILE A 37 -17.79 -3.59 -2.86
N PRO A 38 -18.02 -2.79 -1.79
CA PRO A 38 -19.25 -2.87 -1.02
C PRO A 38 -20.48 -2.48 -1.84
N PHE A 39 -20.39 -1.48 -2.72
CA PHE A 39 -21.50 -1.01 -3.53
C PHE A 39 -21.87 -2.01 -4.64
N LEU A 40 -20.87 -2.60 -5.30
CA LEU A 40 -21.03 -3.70 -6.25
C LEU A 40 -21.57 -4.96 -5.55
N ALA A 41 -21.08 -5.31 -4.37
CA ALA A 41 -21.61 -6.43 -3.58
C ALA A 41 -23.07 -6.21 -3.17
N ILE A 42 -23.46 -4.99 -2.79
CA ILE A 42 -24.85 -4.64 -2.45
C ILE A 42 -25.76 -4.78 -3.69
N VAL A 43 -25.35 -4.28 -4.86
CA VAL A 43 -26.11 -4.46 -6.11
C VAL A 43 -26.23 -5.94 -6.48
N CYS A 44 -25.17 -6.74 -6.31
CA CYS A 44 -25.17 -8.18 -6.58
C CYS A 44 -26.03 -8.99 -5.58
N ILE A 45 -26.09 -8.59 -4.32
CA ILE A 45 -26.94 -9.23 -3.29
C ILE A 45 -28.43 -9.00 -3.60
N PHE A 46 -28.81 -7.83 -4.12
CA PHE A 46 -30.19 -7.56 -4.56
C PHE A 46 -30.55 -8.25 -5.90
N ALA A 47 -29.57 -8.60 -6.73
CA ALA A 47 -29.76 -9.31 -8.00
C ALA A 47 -29.76 -10.85 -7.88
N GLY A 48 -29.36 -11.40 -6.73
CA GLY A 48 -29.55 -12.82 -6.41
C GLY A 48 -28.65 -13.82 -7.16
N THR A 49 -27.56 -13.38 -7.80
CA THR A 49 -26.66 -14.26 -8.57
C THR A 49 -25.25 -14.26 -7.99
N GLY A 50 -24.80 -15.43 -7.56
CA GLY A 50 -23.40 -15.68 -7.24
C GLY A 50 -22.54 -15.73 -8.51
N GLN A 51 -21.33 -15.17 -8.40
CA GLN A 51 -20.29 -15.03 -9.44
C GLN A 51 -20.64 -14.11 -10.62
N VAL A 52 -19.88 -13.02 -10.73
CA VAL A 52 -20.07 -11.92 -11.69
C VAL A 52 -19.10 -12.08 -12.86
N SER A 53 -19.60 -12.16 -14.10
CA SER A 53 -18.78 -12.06 -15.32
C SER A 53 -18.69 -10.61 -15.82
N ALA A 54 -17.73 -10.31 -16.70
CA ALA A 54 -17.60 -8.98 -17.31
C ALA A 54 -18.84 -8.58 -18.13
N ASP A 55 -19.50 -9.56 -18.75
CA ASP A 55 -20.74 -9.37 -19.52
C ASP A 55 -21.94 -9.06 -18.59
N ASP A 56 -21.94 -9.57 -17.36
CA ASP A 56 -22.96 -9.26 -16.35
C ASP A 56 -22.83 -7.83 -15.83
N VAL A 57 -21.61 -7.34 -15.65
CA VAL A 57 -21.35 -5.93 -15.26
C VAL A 57 -21.77 -4.99 -16.38
N GLN A 58 -21.42 -5.31 -17.64
CA GLN A 58 -21.71 -4.45 -18.78
C GLN A 58 -23.21 -4.38 -19.14
N SER A 59 -23.98 -5.40 -18.78
CA SER A 59 -25.44 -5.42 -18.99
C SER A 59 -26.24 -4.78 -17.85
N HIS A 60 -25.62 -4.52 -16.70
CA HIS A 60 -26.29 -4.01 -15.49
C HIS A 60 -25.77 -2.65 -14.99
N VAL A 61 -24.68 -2.13 -15.56
CA VAL A 61 -24.13 -0.80 -15.25
C VAL A 61 -24.51 0.17 -16.36
N SER A 62 -25.17 1.28 -16.01
CA SER A 62 -25.55 2.30 -16.99
C SER A 62 -24.33 3.11 -17.47
N ASP A 63 -24.41 3.65 -18.69
CA ASP A 63 -23.38 4.53 -19.25
C ASP A 63 -23.05 5.71 -18.32
N SER A 64 -24.05 6.23 -17.60
CA SER A 64 -23.88 7.30 -16.60
C SER A 64 -22.96 6.92 -15.44
N VAL A 65 -22.98 5.65 -15.02
CA VAL A 65 -22.12 5.15 -13.95
C VAL A 65 -20.68 5.02 -14.45
N ILE A 66 -20.49 4.60 -15.70
CA ILE A 66 -19.17 4.53 -16.34
C ILE A 66 -18.56 5.93 -16.45
N GLU A 67 -19.33 6.91 -16.92
CA GLU A 67 -18.90 8.32 -16.99
C GLU A 67 -18.51 8.87 -15.61
N ASP A 68 -19.28 8.55 -14.57
CA ASP A 68 -18.96 8.93 -13.19
C ASP A 68 -17.63 8.32 -12.72
N PHE A 69 -17.35 7.05 -13.05
CA PHE A 69 -16.08 6.40 -12.73
C PHE A 69 -14.88 7.03 -13.43
N GLU A 70 -14.97 7.28 -14.74
CA GLU A 70 -13.90 7.94 -15.50
C GLU A 70 -13.64 9.36 -14.96
N HIS A 71 -14.69 10.05 -14.55
CA HIS A 71 -14.60 11.39 -13.96
C HIS A 71 -13.98 11.37 -12.55
N MET A 72 -14.31 10.36 -11.73
CA MET A 72 -13.64 10.10 -10.45
C MET A 72 -12.14 9.89 -10.62
N GLU A 73 -11.77 9.06 -11.60
CA GLU A 73 -10.38 8.74 -11.89
C GLU A 73 -9.56 9.97 -12.27
N LYS A 74 -10.06 10.72 -13.25
CA LYS A 74 -9.38 11.94 -13.70
C LYS A 74 -9.23 12.95 -12.56
N THR A 75 -10.30 13.17 -11.80
CA THR A 75 -10.28 14.15 -10.70
C THR A 75 -9.31 13.73 -9.59
N ALA A 76 -9.24 12.44 -9.26
CA ALA A 76 -8.27 11.96 -8.27
C ALA A 76 -6.81 12.19 -8.73
N ALA A 77 -6.52 11.99 -10.02
CA ALA A 77 -5.21 12.32 -10.59
C ALA A 77 -4.91 13.82 -10.52
N ASP A 78 -5.88 14.67 -10.84
CA ASP A 78 -5.74 16.13 -10.75
C ASP A 78 -5.49 16.59 -9.30
N ILE A 79 -6.13 15.95 -8.30
CA ILE A 79 -5.86 16.19 -6.87
C ILE A 79 -4.41 15.83 -6.53
N ALA A 80 -3.94 14.65 -6.91
CA ALA A 80 -2.56 14.23 -6.63
C ALA A 80 -1.53 15.18 -7.22
N GLN A 81 -1.73 15.57 -8.48
CA GLN A 81 -0.84 16.53 -9.14
C GLN A 81 -0.86 17.89 -8.43
N ALA A 82 -2.03 18.39 -8.05
CA ALA A 82 -2.13 19.67 -7.35
C ALA A 82 -1.44 19.65 -5.97
N PHE A 83 -1.52 18.53 -5.24
CA PHE A 83 -0.81 18.37 -3.98
C PHE A 83 0.71 18.34 -4.18
N LEU A 84 1.18 17.62 -5.20
CA LEU A 84 2.59 17.60 -5.59
C LEU A 84 3.09 19.03 -5.94
N ASP A 85 2.36 19.73 -6.80
CA ASP A 85 2.71 21.09 -7.25
C ASP A 85 2.76 22.11 -6.10
N ASN A 86 2.00 21.86 -5.02
CA ASN A 86 1.97 22.70 -3.82
C ASN A 86 2.83 22.15 -2.68
N ASN A 87 3.60 21.08 -2.90
CA ASN A 87 4.45 20.43 -1.89
C ASN A 87 3.67 20.04 -0.61
N LEU A 88 2.47 19.49 -0.79
CA LEU A 88 1.59 19.02 0.28
C LEU A 88 1.63 17.49 0.42
N ALA A 89 1.61 17.00 1.65
CA ALA A 89 1.42 15.58 1.96
C ALA A 89 -0.07 15.19 1.91
N ASP A 90 -0.38 13.91 2.12
CA ASP A 90 -1.75 13.39 2.28
C ASP A 90 -2.67 13.51 1.04
N SER A 91 -2.09 13.44 -0.16
CA SER A 91 -2.85 13.46 -1.41
C SER A 91 -3.92 12.35 -1.49
N GLU A 92 -3.62 11.17 -0.95
CA GLU A 92 -4.50 10.00 -0.91
C GLU A 92 -5.67 10.21 0.04
N LEU A 93 -5.45 10.93 1.14
CA LEU A 93 -6.52 11.33 2.06
C LEU A 93 -7.44 12.36 1.39
N ALA A 94 -6.88 13.30 0.64
CA ALA A 94 -7.65 14.27 -0.13
C ALA A 94 -8.50 13.62 -1.24
N GLN A 95 -7.95 12.63 -1.94
CA GLN A 95 -8.69 11.81 -2.90
C GLN A 95 -9.82 11.03 -2.23
N ALA A 96 -9.58 10.43 -1.06
CA ALA A 96 -10.63 9.73 -0.32
C ALA A 96 -11.73 10.69 0.17
N ALA A 97 -11.35 11.88 0.65
CA ALA A 97 -12.29 12.93 1.02
C ALA A 97 -13.17 13.35 -0.17
N TYR A 98 -12.56 13.47 -1.36
CA TYR A 98 -13.27 13.71 -2.61
C TYR A 98 -14.30 12.62 -2.89
N CYS A 99 -13.88 11.35 -2.92
CA CYS A 99 -14.76 10.23 -3.22
C CYS A 99 -15.91 10.08 -2.22
N MET A 100 -15.65 10.35 -0.93
CA MET A 100 -16.64 10.11 0.14
C MET A 100 -17.61 11.27 0.35
N TYR A 101 -17.15 12.52 0.21
CA TYR A 101 -17.91 13.69 0.64
C TYR A 101 -18.12 14.75 -0.44
N LEU A 102 -17.28 14.78 -1.48
CA LEU A 102 -17.20 15.93 -2.38
C LEU A 102 -17.41 15.59 -3.86
N PHE A 103 -17.75 14.34 -4.20
CA PHE A 103 -17.93 13.91 -5.58
C PHE A 103 -18.92 14.78 -6.35
N ASP A 104 -20.11 14.99 -5.77
CA ASP A 104 -21.14 15.82 -6.39
C ASP A 104 -20.81 17.32 -6.37
N VAL A 105 -20.09 17.78 -5.34
CA VAL A 105 -19.66 19.18 -5.23
C VAL A 105 -18.71 19.52 -6.37
N GLN A 106 -17.74 18.65 -6.63
CA GLN A 106 -16.73 18.87 -7.66
C GLN A 106 -17.34 19.03 -9.05
N LYS A 107 -18.45 18.32 -9.36
CA LYS A 107 -19.14 18.44 -10.66
C LYS A 107 -19.65 19.84 -10.95
N THR A 108 -19.85 20.66 -9.92
CA THR A 108 -20.46 21.99 -10.03
C THR A 108 -19.54 23.14 -9.61
N ASP A 109 -18.38 22.84 -9.00
CA ASP A 109 -17.43 23.85 -8.54
C ASP A 109 -16.18 23.92 -9.44
N PRO A 110 -16.05 24.94 -10.31
CA PRO A 110 -14.90 25.08 -11.19
C PRO A 110 -13.59 25.36 -10.44
N ASN A 111 -13.65 25.73 -9.16
CA ASN A 111 -12.49 25.99 -8.31
C ASN A 111 -12.28 24.88 -7.27
N PHE A 112 -12.85 23.69 -7.50
CA PHE A 112 -12.82 22.59 -6.55
C PHE A 112 -11.40 22.25 -6.07
N ILE A 113 -10.47 22.02 -7.01
CA ILE A 113 -9.11 21.58 -6.68
C ILE A 113 -8.35 22.64 -5.87
N SER A 114 -8.44 23.92 -6.23
CA SER A 114 -7.73 24.98 -5.51
C SER A 114 -8.29 25.20 -4.09
N LYS A 115 -9.61 25.08 -3.92
CA LYS A 115 -10.25 25.08 -2.60
C LYS A 115 -9.86 23.88 -1.76
N LEU A 116 -9.79 22.70 -2.38
CA LEU A 116 -9.37 21.47 -1.71
C LEU A 116 -7.93 21.63 -1.21
N VAL A 117 -7.00 22.03 -2.08
CA VAL A 117 -5.60 22.32 -1.73
C VAL A 117 -5.53 23.31 -0.56
N SER A 118 -6.33 24.37 -0.57
CA SER A 118 -6.35 25.37 0.51
C SER A 118 -6.75 24.79 1.87
N CYS A 119 -7.64 23.80 1.90
CA CYS A 119 -8.04 23.13 3.14
C CYS A 119 -6.89 22.34 3.78
N TYR A 120 -5.98 21.78 2.99
CA TYR A 120 -4.84 21.01 3.49
C TYR A 120 -3.59 21.88 3.69
N ALA A 121 -3.42 22.93 2.88
CA ALA A 121 -2.29 23.85 2.98
C ALA A 121 -2.27 24.65 4.30
N ALA A 122 -3.43 24.85 4.93
CA ALA A 122 -3.52 25.47 6.25
C ALA A 122 -2.86 24.64 7.36
N GLY A 123 -2.66 23.33 7.12
CA GLY A 123 -2.21 22.37 8.12
C GLY A 123 -3.25 22.13 9.21
N GLY A 124 -2.80 21.53 10.31
CA GLY A 124 -3.65 21.20 11.46
C GLY A 124 -3.90 19.70 11.60
N THR A 125 -4.73 19.37 12.59
CA THR A 125 -5.20 18.01 12.87
C THR A 125 -6.25 17.57 11.84
N ASP A 126 -6.45 16.25 11.71
CA ASP A 126 -7.47 15.70 10.80
C ASP A 126 -8.88 16.25 11.09
N SER A 127 -9.18 16.49 12.36
CA SER A 127 -10.44 17.11 12.76
C SER A 127 -10.57 18.56 12.26
N GLU A 128 -9.48 19.33 12.24
CA GLU A 128 -9.48 20.70 11.73
C GLU A 128 -9.59 20.72 10.20
N ILE A 129 -8.93 19.79 9.52
CA ILE A 129 -9.08 19.60 8.07
C ILE A 129 -10.53 19.24 7.72
N ALA A 130 -11.16 18.31 8.45
CA ALA A 130 -12.56 17.95 8.26
C ALA A 130 -13.49 19.18 8.40
N VAL A 131 -13.28 20.01 9.42
CA VAL A 131 -14.02 21.26 9.62
C VAL A 131 -13.77 22.25 8.46
N SER A 132 -12.53 22.35 7.98
CA SER A 132 -12.18 23.19 6.81
C SER A 132 -12.90 22.72 5.55
N LEU A 133 -12.92 21.41 5.28
CA LEU A 133 -13.65 20.82 4.14
C LEU A 133 -15.15 21.09 4.23
N GLN A 134 -15.75 20.84 5.39
CA GLN A 134 -17.17 21.09 5.64
C GLN A 134 -17.53 22.57 5.43
N SER A 135 -16.74 23.50 5.96
CA SER A 135 -17.02 24.94 5.80
C SER A 135 -16.81 25.44 4.37
N THR A 136 -15.81 24.93 3.67
CA THR A 136 -15.44 25.36 2.31
C THR A 136 -16.44 24.86 1.26
N PHE A 137 -16.88 23.61 1.39
CA PHE A 137 -17.74 22.94 0.41
C PHE A 137 -19.20 22.83 0.84
N GLN A 138 -19.55 23.26 2.05
CA GLN A 138 -20.91 23.25 2.60
C GLN A 138 -21.53 21.84 2.60
N VAL A 139 -20.71 20.82 2.89
CA VAL A 139 -21.11 19.41 3.02
C VAL A 139 -20.88 18.90 4.44
N ASN A 140 -21.52 17.78 4.79
CA ASN A 140 -21.27 17.12 6.08
C ASN A 140 -20.01 16.25 5.99
N VAL A 141 -18.97 16.59 6.76
CA VAL A 141 -17.74 15.79 6.90
C VAL A 141 -17.56 15.47 8.39
N PRO A 142 -18.06 14.32 8.89
CA PRO A 142 -17.95 13.98 10.30
C PRO A 142 -16.48 13.85 10.71
N ALA A 143 -16.03 14.71 11.62
CA ALA A 143 -14.61 14.83 11.95
C ALA A 143 -14.02 13.55 12.57
N ASP A 144 -14.80 12.78 13.33
CA ASP A 144 -14.34 11.53 13.92
C ASP A 144 -14.20 10.41 12.88
N GLU A 145 -15.13 10.30 11.93
CA GLU A 145 -15.04 9.37 10.80
C GLU A 145 -13.88 9.73 9.87
N TYR A 146 -13.73 11.02 9.57
CA TYR A 146 -12.62 11.51 8.77
C TYR A 146 -11.27 11.24 9.43
N THR A 147 -11.14 11.44 10.75
CA THR A 147 -9.91 11.13 11.49
C THR A 147 -9.59 9.63 11.47
N LYS A 148 -10.60 8.76 11.60
CA LYS A 148 -10.42 7.30 11.48
C LYS A 148 -9.99 6.90 10.06
N LEU A 149 -10.61 7.50 9.05
CA LEU A 149 -10.26 7.31 7.64
C LEU A 149 -8.81 7.75 7.38
N ALA A 150 -8.43 8.93 7.84
CA ALA A 150 -7.09 9.50 7.73
C ALA A 150 -6.03 8.60 8.35
N THR A 151 -6.29 8.14 9.58
CA THR A 151 -5.43 7.16 10.26
C THR A 151 -5.27 5.89 9.43
N ARG A 152 -6.36 5.34 8.88
CA ARG A 152 -6.33 4.13 8.07
C ARG A 152 -5.59 4.34 6.75
N ILE A 153 -5.83 5.43 6.03
CA ILE A 153 -5.15 5.74 4.77
C ILE A 153 -3.64 5.90 5.00
N ARG A 154 -3.25 6.67 6.03
CA ARG A 154 -1.82 6.85 6.35
C ARG A 154 -1.17 5.54 6.81
N SER A 155 -1.91 4.63 7.45
CA SER A 155 -1.39 3.30 7.81
C SER A 155 -1.08 2.43 6.59
N VAL A 156 -1.72 2.69 5.45
CA VAL A 156 -1.54 1.94 4.19
C VAL A 156 -0.76 2.70 3.12
N SER A 157 -0.35 3.95 3.34
CA SER A 157 0.52 4.66 2.40
C SER A 157 1.98 4.29 2.63
N ILE A 158 2.80 4.32 1.58
CA ILE A 158 4.25 4.30 1.67
C ILE A 158 4.69 5.67 1.17
N ASP A 159 5.31 6.46 2.03
CA ASP A 159 5.77 7.79 1.71
C ASP A 159 7.15 7.72 1.04
N ALA A 160 7.14 7.64 -0.28
CA ALA A 160 8.35 7.60 -1.09
C ALA A 160 9.11 8.93 -1.09
N SER A 161 8.53 10.04 -0.61
CA SER A 161 9.26 11.32 -0.50
C SER A 161 10.36 11.28 0.56
N THR A 162 10.27 10.33 1.51
CA THR A 162 11.32 10.05 2.49
C THR A 162 12.51 9.27 1.93
N PHE A 163 12.41 8.81 0.68
CA PHE A 163 13.49 8.07 0.02
C PHE A 163 14.51 9.05 -0.55
N SER A 164 15.77 8.78 -0.24
CA SER A 164 16.94 9.49 -0.74
C SER A 164 17.12 9.33 -2.25
N ASN A 165 16.80 8.16 -2.82
CA ASN A 165 16.82 7.93 -4.27
C ASN A 165 15.86 6.79 -4.67
N PRO A 166 14.57 7.10 -4.95
CA PRO A 166 13.56 6.08 -5.26
C PRO A 166 13.81 5.30 -6.56
N GLU A 167 14.68 5.80 -7.46
CA GLU A 167 15.01 5.15 -8.74
C GLU A 167 15.93 3.93 -8.57
N VAL A 168 16.56 3.78 -7.41
CA VAL A 168 17.53 2.72 -7.13
C VAL A 168 17.22 2.04 -5.81
N LYS A 169 17.26 0.71 -5.77
CA LYS A 169 17.15 -0.04 -4.52
C LYS A 169 18.42 0.10 -3.71
N ASN A 170 18.34 0.84 -2.62
CA ASN A 170 19.47 1.18 -1.76
C ASN A 170 19.17 0.95 -0.27
N ASN A 171 20.21 0.87 0.53
CA ASN A 171 20.13 0.54 1.95
C ASN A 171 19.44 1.63 2.79
N LEU A 172 19.61 2.91 2.48
CA LEU A 172 19.01 4.00 3.23
C LEU A 172 17.49 4.05 3.05
N ASP A 173 17.03 3.84 1.82
CA ASP A 173 15.60 3.82 1.50
C ASP A 173 14.93 2.54 2.02
N LEU A 174 15.64 1.41 2.05
CA LEU A 174 15.19 0.22 2.77
C LEU A 174 14.98 0.52 4.26
N VAL A 175 15.90 1.24 4.89
CA VAL A 175 15.76 1.66 6.30
C VAL A 175 14.56 2.59 6.48
N ALA A 176 14.37 3.56 5.59
CA ALA A 176 13.21 4.46 5.60
C ALA A 176 11.89 3.67 5.46
N TYR A 177 11.82 2.75 4.50
CA TYR A 177 10.68 1.85 4.28
C TYR A 177 10.37 1.00 5.51
N ALA A 178 11.39 0.39 6.12
CA ALA A 178 11.22 -0.44 7.31
C ALA A 178 10.73 0.39 8.51
N LYS A 179 11.32 1.57 8.74
CA LYS A 179 10.87 2.49 9.79
C LYS A 179 9.41 2.90 9.59
N GLN A 180 9.00 3.20 8.36
CA GLN A 180 7.60 3.48 8.05
C GLN A 180 6.70 2.29 8.34
N ALA A 181 7.08 1.07 7.96
CA ALA A 181 6.27 -0.12 8.24
C ALA A 181 6.04 -0.33 9.74
N ALA A 182 7.08 -0.14 10.57
CA ALA A 182 6.96 -0.21 12.02
C ALA A 182 6.13 0.94 12.60
N SER A 183 6.39 2.19 12.20
CA SER A 183 5.68 3.36 12.77
C SER A 183 4.21 3.43 12.35
N LYS A 184 3.87 2.88 11.18
CA LYS A 184 2.51 2.81 10.65
C LYS A 184 1.75 1.56 11.09
N GLY A 185 2.37 0.71 11.93
CA GLY A 185 1.72 -0.46 12.51
C GLY A 185 1.36 -1.54 11.50
N TRP A 186 2.24 -1.83 10.54
CA TRP A 186 2.00 -2.92 9.61
C TRP A 186 1.85 -4.25 10.35
N GLY A 187 0.87 -5.04 9.94
CA GLY A 187 0.61 -6.36 10.50
C GLY A 187 1.59 -7.43 10.00
N TYR A 188 1.46 -8.63 10.57
CA TYR A 188 2.19 -9.80 10.11
C TYR A 188 1.21 -10.85 9.60
N VAL A 189 1.36 -11.22 8.33
CA VAL A 189 0.66 -12.35 7.71
C VAL A 189 1.66 -13.13 6.88
N TYR A 190 1.77 -14.42 7.16
CA TYR A 190 2.76 -15.29 6.52
C TYR A 190 2.60 -15.29 4.99
N GLY A 191 3.70 -15.12 4.26
CA GLY A 191 3.72 -15.08 2.80
C GLY A 191 3.25 -13.76 2.17
N THR A 192 3.14 -12.68 2.95
CA THR A 192 2.85 -11.33 2.45
C THR A 192 4.09 -10.45 2.47
N TYR A 193 4.12 -9.39 1.66
CA TYR A 193 5.33 -8.60 1.38
C TYR A 193 5.04 -7.09 1.30
N GLY A 194 4.17 -6.60 2.18
CA GLY A 194 3.75 -5.19 2.26
C GLY A 194 2.44 -4.88 1.54
N LEU A 195 1.70 -5.89 1.10
CA LEU A 195 0.36 -5.73 0.52
C LEU A 195 -0.66 -5.35 1.59
N VAL A 196 -1.70 -4.60 1.20
CA VAL A 196 -2.88 -4.39 2.06
C VAL A 196 -3.65 -5.70 2.17
N LEU A 197 -3.90 -6.16 3.40
CA LEU A 197 -4.64 -7.38 3.65
C LEU A 197 -6.12 -7.18 3.37
N THR A 198 -6.64 -7.98 2.44
CA THR A 198 -8.06 -8.08 2.10
C THR A 198 -8.57 -9.48 2.45
N ASP A 199 -9.88 -9.67 2.56
CA ASP A 199 -10.47 -11.01 2.77
C ASP A 199 -10.04 -12.00 1.70
N LYS A 200 -9.96 -11.54 0.44
CA LYS A 200 -9.48 -12.35 -0.68
C LYS A 200 -8.02 -12.77 -0.49
N LEU A 201 -7.14 -11.82 -0.14
CA LEU A 201 -5.73 -12.14 0.10
C LEU A 201 -5.57 -13.07 1.30
N LEU A 202 -6.31 -12.85 2.39
CA LEU A 202 -6.29 -13.72 3.56
C LEU A 202 -6.74 -15.14 3.21
N SER A 203 -7.84 -15.28 2.46
CA SER A 203 -8.34 -16.58 1.99
C SER A 203 -7.33 -17.30 1.09
N GLN A 204 -6.60 -16.55 0.25
CA GLN A 204 -5.51 -17.11 -0.56
C GLN A 204 -4.35 -17.61 0.32
N LYS A 205 -3.98 -16.86 1.36
CA LYS A 205 -2.90 -17.25 2.27
C LYS A 205 -3.29 -18.42 3.17
N GLU A 206 -4.57 -18.52 3.56
CA GLU A 206 -5.12 -19.69 4.25
C GLU A 206 -4.95 -20.98 3.43
N GLN A 207 -5.20 -20.93 2.12
CA GLN A 207 -5.02 -22.07 1.22
C GLN A 207 -3.54 -22.40 0.97
N GLN A 208 -2.69 -21.37 0.86
CA GLN A 208 -1.25 -21.55 0.58
C GLN A 208 -0.47 -22.03 1.82
N PHE A 209 -0.82 -21.52 3.01
CA PHE A 209 -0.07 -21.71 4.25
C PHE A 209 -1.01 -21.97 5.43
N PRO A 210 -1.82 -23.06 5.40
CA PRO A 210 -2.85 -23.30 6.41
C PRO A 210 -2.28 -23.37 7.83
N ASP A 211 -1.12 -24.01 8.01
CA ASP A 211 -0.48 -24.17 9.31
C ASP A 211 0.01 -22.85 9.91
N ASN A 212 0.29 -21.84 9.08
CA ASN A 212 0.74 -20.52 9.52
C ASN A 212 -0.43 -19.54 9.73
N ILE A 213 -1.56 -19.74 9.04
CA ILE A 213 -2.69 -18.81 9.04
C ILE A 213 -3.82 -19.27 9.95
N LEU A 214 -4.27 -20.52 9.84
CA LEU A 214 -5.45 -21.01 10.56
C LEU A 214 -5.37 -20.85 12.08
N PRO A 215 -4.23 -21.13 12.75
CA PRO A 215 -4.12 -20.96 14.20
C PRO A 215 -4.33 -19.52 14.68
N TYR A 216 -4.14 -18.53 13.80
CA TYR A 216 -4.22 -17.11 14.14
C TYR A 216 -5.33 -16.36 13.39
N LYS A 217 -6.19 -17.06 12.63
CA LYS A 217 -7.14 -16.45 11.70
C LYS A 217 -8.01 -15.37 12.34
N ALA A 218 -8.64 -15.67 13.48
CA ALA A 218 -9.48 -14.71 14.19
C ALA A 218 -8.70 -13.44 14.60
N PHE A 219 -7.47 -13.59 15.07
CA PHE A 219 -6.61 -12.47 15.41
C PHE A 219 -6.24 -11.64 14.17
N ILE A 220 -5.91 -12.29 13.05
CA ILE A 220 -5.57 -11.63 11.79
C ILE A 220 -6.78 -10.83 11.27
N GLU A 221 -7.97 -11.41 11.30
CA GLU A 221 -9.21 -10.75 10.87
C GLU A 221 -9.51 -9.51 11.72
N GLU A 222 -9.36 -9.62 13.04
CA GLU A 222 -9.64 -8.51 13.96
C GLU A 222 -8.60 -7.38 13.87
N ASN A 223 -7.32 -7.70 13.68
CA ASN A 223 -6.24 -6.73 13.87
C ASN A 223 -5.59 -6.24 12.56
N TRP A 224 -5.53 -7.08 11.53
CA TRP A 224 -4.72 -6.80 10.33
C TRP A 224 -5.53 -6.52 9.06
N LEU A 225 -6.82 -6.83 9.01
CA LEU A 225 -7.65 -6.52 7.83
C LEU A 225 -7.66 -5.02 7.52
N GLY A 226 -7.39 -4.69 6.26
CA GLY A 226 -7.29 -3.31 5.78
C GLY A 226 -5.99 -2.60 6.16
N THR A 227 -5.02 -3.30 6.75
CA THR A 227 -3.65 -2.78 7.00
C THR A 227 -2.66 -3.43 6.04
N ARG A 228 -1.47 -2.84 5.87
CA ARG A 228 -0.39 -3.53 5.16
C ARG A 228 0.21 -4.62 6.02
N THR A 229 0.49 -5.77 5.41
CA THR A 229 1.08 -6.90 6.10
C THR A 229 2.31 -7.42 5.38
N ALA A 230 3.30 -7.85 6.14
CA ALA A 230 4.48 -8.54 5.64
C ALA A 230 4.89 -9.66 6.60
N ASP A 231 5.50 -10.72 6.07
CA ASP A 231 6.34 -11.60 6.89
C ASP A 231 7.78 -11.08 6.95
N CYS A 232 8.66 -11.78 7.66
CA CYS A 232 10.01 -11.29 7.96
C CYS A 232 10.83 -11.00 6.69
N VAL A 233 10.97 -11.98 5.81
CA VAL A 233 11.68 -11.81 4.53
C VAL A 233 10.86 -11.00 3.53
N GLY A 234 9.53 -11.07 3.60
CA GLY A 234 8.57 -10.33 2.80
C GLY A 234 8.66 -8.83 3.02
N LEU A 235 9.05 -8.37 4.23
CA LEU A 235 9.31 -6.95 4.47
C LEU A 235 10.49 -6.45 3.62
N ILE A 236 11.56 -7.24 3.53
CA ILE A 236 12.75 -6.94 2.72
C ILE A 236 12.44 -7.04 1.22
N LYS A 237 11.85 -8.16 0.81
CA LYS A 237 11.45 -8.39 -0.59
C LYS A 237 10.44 -7.35 -1.05
N GLY A 238 9.54 -6.94 -0.17
CA GLY A 238 8.55 -5.89 -0.38
C GLY A 238 9.19 -4.60 -0.86
N TYR A 239 10.18 -4.07 -0.13
CA TYR A 239 10.91 -2.88 -0.56
C TYR A 239 11.56 -3.07 -1.95
N ALA A 240 12.22 -4.20 -2.16
CA ALA A 240 12.90 -4.48 -3.41
C ALA A 240 11.93 -4.64 -4.59
N TRP A 241 10.72 -5.14 -4.37
CA TRP A 241 9.68 -5.34 -5.38
C TRP A 241 8.76 -4.13 -5.57
N TYR A 242 8.83 -3.17 -4.63
CA TYR A 242 7.99 -1.98 -4.62
C TYR A 242 8.42 -0.99 -5.70
N ASP A 243 7.49 -0.53 -6.52
CA ASP A 243 7.66 0.60 -7.41
C ASP A 243 6.95 1.82 -6.80
N PRO A 244 7.68 2.88 -6.38
CA PRO A 244 7.08 4.05 -5.77
C PRO A 244 6.27 4.90 -6.75
N ALA A 245 6.60 4.90 -8.05
CA ALA A 245 5.87 5.67 -9.05
C ALA A 245 4.48 5.07 -9.32
N THR A 246 4.38 3.76 -9.22
CA THR A 246 3.12 3.03 -9.40
C THR A 246 2.56 2.49 -8.08
N ASN A 247 3.17 2.73 -6.92
CA ASN A 247 2.74 2.17 -5.64
C ASN A 247 2.41 0.66 -5.69
N SER A 248 3.15 -0.12 -6.49
CA SER A 248 2.84 -1.52 -6.78
C SER A 248 3.99 -2.46 -6.46
N PHE A 249 3.70 -3.75 -6.33
CA PHE A 249 4.69 -4.77 -6.01
C PHE A 249 4.76 -5.79 -7.14
N THR A 250 5.93 -5.94 -7.75
CA THR A 250 6.17 -6.96 -8.78
C THR A 250 7.16 -7.99 -8.26
N ILE A 251 6.69 -9.23 -8.04
CA ILE A 251 7.53 -10.33 -7.55
C ILE A 251 8.71 -10.53 -8.52
N GLY A 252 9.92 -10.59 -7.99
CA GLY A 252 11.15 -10.77 -8.77
C GLY A 252 11.72 -9.47 -9.35
N ALA A 253 11.06 -8.33 -9.18
CA ALA A 253 11.56 -7.06 -9.69
C ALA A 253 12.88 -6.64 -9.04
N ASN A 254 13.62 -5.79 -9.75
CA ASN A 254 14.92 -5.26 -9.34
C ASN A 254 15.98 -6.33 -9.04
N GLY A 255 15.78 -7.57 -9.50
CA GLY A 255 16.71 -8.68 -9.30
C GLY A 255 16.62 -9.35 -7.93
N MET A 256 15.61 -9.01 -7.11
CA MET A 256 15.39 -9.65 -5.81
C MET A 256 14.59 -10.95 -5.98
N PRO A 257 15.16 -12.13 -5.70
CA PRO A 257 14.48 -13.41 -5.89
C PRO A 257 13.41 -13.67 -4.80
N ASP A 258 12.40 -14.47 -5.13
CA ASP A 258 11.42 -14.93 -4.14
C ASP A 258 11.97 -16.12 -3.35
N VAL A 259 12.62 -15.81 -2.22
CA VAL A 259 13.27 -16.77 -1.34
C VAL A 259 12.78 -16.64 0.11
N SER A 260 13.03 -17.69 0.90
CA SER A 260 12.85 -17.66 2.36
C SER A 260 13.93 -16.80 3.05
N ALA A 261 13.78 -16.55 4.35
CA ALA A 261 14.82 -15.91 5.17
C ALA A 261 16.18 -16.62 5.01
N ASP A 262 16.19 -17.95 5.11
CA ASP A 262 17.41 -18.77 4.97
C ASP A 262 17.96 -18.75 3.55
N GLY A 263 17.07 -18.75 2.55
CA GLY A 263 17.44 -18.61 1.15
C GLY A 263 18.10 -17.26 0.87
N MET A 264 17.56 -16.17 1.44
CA MET A 264 18.13 -14.82 1.35
C MET A 264 19.54 -14.77 1.94
N TYR A 265 19.72 -15.30 3.15
CA TYR A 265 21.03 -15.36 3.81
C TYR A 265 22.00 -16.25 3.04
N THR A 266 21.55 -17.38 2.51
CA THR A 266 22.37 -18.30 1.71
C THR A 266 22.82 -17.66 0.39
N ALA A 267 21.94 -16.90 -0.27
CA ALA A 267 22.23 -16.22 -1.54
C ALA A 267 23.14 -15.00 -1.40
N ALA A 268 23.21 -14.38 -0.21
CA ALA A 268 24.07 -13.22 0.01
C ALA A 268 25.55 -13.55 -0.21
N ALA A 269 26.22 -12.70 -1.00
CA ALA A 269 27.64 -12.83 -1.34
C ALA A 269 28.55 -12.41 -0.17
N THR A 270 28.16 -11.36 0.55
CA THR A 270 28.88 -10.86 1.74
C THR A 270 28.03 -11.07 2.97
N LYS A 271 28.52 -11.88 3.90
CA LYS A 271 27.85 -12.25 5.14
C LYS A 271 28.86 -12.73 6.18
N GLY A 272 28.45 -12.75 7.44
CA GLY A 272 29.30 -13.19 8.54
C GLY A 272 28.52 -13.53 9.80
N THR A 273 29.24 -13.96 10.83
CA THR A 273 28.74 -14.18 12.18
C THR A 273 28.56 -12.84 12.91
N MET A 274 27.68 -12.78 13.92
CA MET A 274 27.31 -11.52 14.59
C MET A 274 28.47 -10.75 15.24
N ASP A 275 29.55 -11.44 15.62
CA ASP A 275 30.78 -10.85 16.16
C ASP A 275 31.56 -9.99 15.15
N THR A 276 31.26 -10.13 13.86
CA THR A 276 31.89 -9.38 12.75
C THR A 276 30.93 -8.40 12.07
N MET A 277 29.74 -8.20 12.62
CA MET A 277 28.70 -7.37 12.00
C MET A 277 29.19 -5.92 11.83
N PRO A 278 29.14 -5.36 10.61
CA PRO A 278 29.47 -3.96 10.40
C PRO A 278 28.31 -3.07 10.89
N ASP A 279 28.63 -1.86 11.34
CA ASP A 279 27.63 -0.85 11.71
C ASP A 279 27.16 -0.11 10.46
N VAL A 280 26.41 -0.82 9.60
CA VAL A 280 25.89 -0.29 8.32
C VAL A 280 24.38 -0.47 8.29
N PRO A 281 23.59 0.61 8.42
CA PRO A 281 22.14 0.55 8.30
C PRO A 281 21.71 -0.04 6.94
N GLY A 282 20.69 -0.89 6.98
CA GLY A 282 20.11 -1.58 5.82
C GLY A 282 20.76 -2.93 5.50
N ILE A 283 21.73 -3.41 6.29
CA ILE A 283 22.09 -4.84 6.26
C ILE A 283 21.02 -5.67 6.96
N ALA A 284 20.95 -6.96 6.62
CA ALA A 284 20.05 -7.88 7.30
C ALA A 284 20.76 -8.59 8.45
N VAL A 285 20.02 -8.85 9.52
CA VAL A 285 20.38 -9.77 10.60
C VAL A 285 19.47 -11.00 10.51
N TRP A 286 20.05 -12.18 10.70
CA TRP A 286 19.40 -13.45 10.36
C TRP A 286 19.63 -14.49 11.45
N GLN A 287 18.62 -15.33 11.65
CA GLN A 287 18.71 -16.62 12.33
C GLN A 287 17.89 -17.63 11.50
N SER A 288 18.15 -18.93 11.64
CA SER A 288 17.37 -19.95 10.92
C SER A 288 15.85 -19.70 11.02
N GLY A 289 15.20 -19.50 9.88
CA GLY A 289 13.77 -19.21 9.74
C GLY A 289 13.34 -17.75 9.90
N HIS A 290 14.23 -16.81 10.25
CA HIS A 290 13.85 -15.41 10.52
C HIS A 290 14.92 -14.39 10.11
N ILE A 291 14.48 -13.21 9.68
CA ILE A 291 15.36 -12.14 9.20
C ILE A 291 14.80 -10.77 9.56
N GLY A 292 15.67 -9.83 9.92
CA GLY A 292 15.34 -8.44 10.23
C GLY A 292 16.27 -7.47 9.52
N ILE A 293 15.90 -6.19 9.52
CA ILE A 293 16.67 -5.11 8.88
C ILE A 293 17.33 -4.30 9.99
N TYR A 294 18.66 -4.28 10.04
CA TYR A 294 19.39 -3.41 10.94
C TYR A 294 19.22 -1.95 10.49
N ILE A 295 18.81 -1.06 11.39
CA ILE A 295 18.49 0.34 11.05
C ILE A 295 19.45 1.37 11.66
N GLY A 296 20.59 0.91 12.19
CA GLY A 296 21.55 1.72 12.93
C GLY A 296 21.27 1.78 14.44
N ASP A 297 22.21 2.33 15.20
CA ASP A 297 22.09 2.59 16.64
C ASP A 297 21.67 1.36 17.47
N GLY A 298 22.13 0.16 17.08
CA GLY A 298 21.78 -1.06 17.79
C GLY A 298 20.32 -1.49 17.63
N LYS A 299 19.60 -1.01 16.62
CA LYS A 299 18.17 -1.32 16.42
C LYS A 299 17.89 -2.12 15.15
N VAL A 300 16.84 -2.92 15.21
CA VAL A 300 16.35 -3.76 14.11
C VAL A 300 14.88 -3.49 13.89
N VAL A 301 14.46 -3.40 12.62
CA VAL A 301 13.05 -3.55 12.25
C VAL A 301 12.82 -4.97 11.76
N GLU A 302 11.83 -5.63 12.34
CA GLU A 302 11.46 -7.00 12.00
C GLU A 302 9.95 -7.18 11.95
N ALA A 303 9.47 -7.97 11.00
CA ALA A 303 8.12 -8.51 11.04
C ALA A 303 8.14 -9.71 12.01
N LYS A 304 7.92 -9.44 13.30
CA LYS A 304 8.28 -10.34 14.42
C LYS A 304 7.39 -11.58 14.52
N GLY A 305 6.15 -11.49 14.04
CA GLY A 305 5.19 -12.59 14.03
C GLY A 305 3.75 -12.11 14.14
N THR A 306 2.80 -13.02 13.91
CA THR A 306 1.37 -12.69 13.74
C THR A 306 0.77 -11.84 14.86
N MET A 307 1.17 -12.09 16.11
CA MET A 307 0.64 -11.39 17.29
C MET A 307 1.28 -10.02 17.54
N TYR A 308 2.32 -9.66 16.77
CA TYR A 308 3.12 -8.45 17.00
C TYR A 308 3.11 -7.50 15.80
N GLY A 309 3.09 -8.01 14.57
CA GLY A 309 3.26 -7.20 13.37
C GLY A 309 4.72 -6.83 13.08
N VAL A 310 4.92 -5.70 12.42
CA VAL A 310 6.23 -5.10 12.16
C VAL A 310 6.58 -4.16 13.31
N VAL A 311 7.73 -4.38 13.94
CA VAL A 311 8.15 -3.65 15.13
C VAL A 311 9.62 -3.25 15.04
N THR A 312 10.01 -2.25 15.84
CA THR A 312 11.41 -1.94 16.11
C THR A 312 11.83 -2.62 17.42
N THR A 313 12.93 -3.36 17.41
CA THR A 313 13.51 -4.06 18.56
C THR A 313 14.98 -3.68 18.75
N GLU A 314 15.50 -3.90 19.96
CA GLU A 314 16.94 -3.79 20.20
C GLU A 314 17.65 -5.00 19.59
N LEU A 315 18.76 -4.77 18.87
CA LEU A 315 19.57 -5.81 18.24
C LEU A 315 19.99 -6.89 19.25
N SER A 316 20.28 -6.48 20.48
CA SER A 316 20.69 -7.36 21.58
C SER A 316 19.58 -8.27 22.11
N GLU A 317 18.30 -7.99 21.82
CA GLU A 317 17.18 -8.83 22.24
C GLU A 317 16.94 -10.00 21.27
N GLY A 318 17.47 -9.93 20.05
CA GLY A 318 17.32 -10.99 19.05
C GLY A 318 18.34 -12.12 19.22
N SER A 319 17.94 -13.33 18.83
CA SER A 319 18.81 -14.52 18.81
C SER A 319 19.56 -14.68 17.47
N TRP A 320 20.00 -13.55 16.91
CA TRP A 320 20.63 -13.48 15.59
C TRP A 320 21.91 -14.34 15.51
N GLN A 321 22.05 -15.09 14.41
CA GLN A 321 23.16 -16.01 14.17
C GLN A 321 24.17 -15.42 13.18
N GLY A 322 23.73 -14.54 12.29
CA GLY A 322 24.61 -13.89 11.32
C GLY A 322 24.00 -12.63 10.72
N TRP A 323 24.80 -11.95 9.92
CA TRP A 323 24.43 -10.74 9.19
C TRP A 323 24.77 -10.91 7.71
N CYS A 324 24.06 -10.20 6.82
CA CYS A 324 24.39 -10.19 5.40
C CYS A 324 24.02 -8.89 4.69
N TYR A 325 24.77 -8.57 3.64
CA TYR A 325 24.35 -7.60 2.63
C TYR A 325 23.28 -8.24 1.75
N LEU A 326 22.18 -7.53 1.58
CA LEU A 326 21.04 -8.04 0.83
C LEU A 326 21.33 -8.04 -0.68
N PRO A 327 20.98 -9.11 -1.41
CA PRO A 327 21.08 -9.11 -2.86
C PRO A 327 20.18 -8.02 -3.45
N ALA A 328 20.53 -7.48 -4.61
CA ALA A 328 19.78 -6.42 -5.29
C ALA A 328 19.63 -5.08 -4.54
N ILE A 329 20.23 -4.93 -3.35
CA ILE A 329 20.31 -3.67 -2.62
C ILE A 329 21.70 -3.07 -2.82
N GLN A 330 21.75 -1.81 -3.23
CA GLN A 330 22.98 -1.04 -3.31
C GLN A 330 23.31 -0.42 -1.94
N TYR A 331 24.59 -0.49 -1.58
CA TYR A 331 25.10 0.06 -0.35
C TYR A 331 26.09 1.14 -0.75
N ASN A 332 25.69 2.40 -0.53
CA ASN A 332 26.58 3.53 -0.77
C ASN A 332 27.36 3.75 0.53
N GLU A 333 28.69 3.71 0.43
CA GLU A 333 29.61 4.10 1.50
C GLU A 333 29.60 5.62 1.74
#